data_AF-A0A5S3WLD1-F1
#
_entry.id   AF-A0A5S3WLD1-F1
#
_cell.length_a   1.000
_cell.length_b   1.000
_cell.length_c   1.000
_cell.angle_alpha   90.00
_cell.angle_beta   90.00
_cell.angle_gamma   90.00
#
_symmetry.space_group_name_H-M   'P 1'
#
loop_
_entity.id
_entity.type
_entity.pdbx_description
1 polymer ?
#
loop_
_entity_poly.entity_id
_entity_poly.type
_entity_poly.pdbx_seq_one_letter_code
_entity_poly.pdbx_strand_id
1 'polypeptide(L)'
;MKARIALISAALGICCPVFANTPYTSTLSGQFYYDGLIMAPDGSGYFGQQWFENATEVTLYPKNGNTAIWTLTLTNGQGLPIVGEPVKVSAAPLTLTSPQWRDPTGMAARFSSSVRAKVLTRIEQGLFRLTAPYDVSTPVTDAKGQVVVSIDNFHSCGNDATPGTDQFIAQTSTQQLVLQVKCAVTGLVAIPDTPSQGLTTSGLVGRHLHPDLLTALQNLGQAWHAQPDKPAGMPDHLTITGATMRWGGINPPHFTHKFGGTVDIRPIGTQSGPISVGDAAYDRQATQSLVDALVQLGATQIIFADNLTGVTQVKANHKNHLHVSFLREPLEPWHYDESDSDDEGLHWHDYEGIYDTRYFIPEVKQLKPDAFKFNLKR
;
A
#
# COMPACT_ATOMS: atom_id res chain seq x y z
N MET A 1 18.10 -103.75 30.90
CA MET A 1 18.14 -102.30 31.21
C MET A 1 17.98 -101.52 29.91
N LYS A 2 16.88 -100.78 29.77
CA LYS A 2 16.59 -99.90 28.62
C LYS A 2 16.71 -98.46 29.12
N ALA A 3 17.63 -97.66 28.58
CA ALA A 3 17.71 -96.24 28.87
C ALA A 3 16.93 -95.46 27.81
N ARG A 4 16.01 -94.60 28.28
CA ARG A 4 15.17 -93.72 27.47
C ARG A 4 15.83 -92.36 27.31
N ILE A 5 15.65 -91.81 26.12
CA ILE A 5 15.90 -90.43 25.70
C ILE A 5 14.97 -89.47 26.46
N ALA A 6 15.47 -88.30 26.85
CA ALA A 6 14.66 -87.11 27.11
C ALA A 6 15.32 -85.90 26.43
N LEU A 7 14.59 -85.31 25.48
CA LEU A 7 14.88 -84.04 24.82
C LEU A 7 14.71 -82.89 25.83
N ILE A 8 15.64 -81.92 25.81
CA ILE A 8 15.46 -80.61 26.42
C ILE A 8 15.24 -79.61 25.30
N SER A 9 14.03 -79.06 25.20
CA SER A 9 13.71 -77.90 24.37
C SER A 9 13.94 -76.64 25.18
N ALA A 10 14.96 -75.84 24.83
CA ALA A 10 15.15 -74.51 25.37
C ALA A 10 14.36 -73.49 24.54
N ALA A 11 13.32 -72.91 25.13
CA ALA A 11 12.59 -71.78 24.55
C ALA A 11 13.39 -70.49 24.82
N LEU A 12 14.01 -69.95 23.76
CA LEU A 12 14.58 -68.60 23.77
C LEU A 12 13.44 -67.58 23.67
N GLY A 13 13.04 -67.02 24.81
CA GLY A 13 12.14 -65.87 24.88
C GLY A 13 12.86 -64.60 24.39
N ILE A 14 12.67 -64.27 23.12
CA ILE A 14 13.02 -62.95 22.57
C ILE A 14 11.95 -61.97 23.04
N CYS A 15 12.20 -61.31 24.17
CA CYS A 15 11.44 -60.12 24.56
C CYS A 15 11.83 -58.97 23.63
N CYS A 16 11.14 -58.80 22.51
CA CYS A 16 11.12 -57.53 21.81
C CYS A 16 10.38 -56.52 22.70
N PRO A 17 11.03 -55.46 23.22
CA PRO A 17 10.28 -54.37 23.80
C PRO A 17 9.44 -53.75 22.68
N VAL A 18 8.12 -53.95 22.75
CA VAL A 18 7.18 -53.11 22.04
C VAL A 18 7.28 -51.75 22.72
N PHE A 19 8.19 -50.91 22.23
CA PHE A 19 8.14 -49.48 22.54
C PHE A 19 6.82 -48.99 21.95
N ALA A 20 5.83 -48.79 22.82
CA ALA A 20 4.67 -48.00 22.46
C ALA A 20 5.22 -46.65 21.98
N ASN A 21 5.09 -46.39 20.68
CA ASN A 21 5.32 -45.07 20.10
C ASN A 21 4.29 -44.15 20.74
N THR A 22 4.61 -43.57 21.90
CA THR A 22 3.94 -42.36 22.35
C THR A 22 4.13 -41.36 21.21
N PRO A 23 3.04 -40.89 20.57
CA PRO A 23 3.18 -39.90 19.52
C PRO A 23 3.91 -38.70 20.12
N TYR A 24 5.13 -38.46 19.66
CA TYR A 24 5.88 -37.28 20.04
C TYR A 24 5.04 -36.09 19.59
N THR A 25 4.47 -35.37 20.54
CA THR A 25 3.79 -34.11 20.25
C THR A 25 4.83 -33.16 19.68
N SER A 26 4.57 -32.61 18.51
CA SER A 26 5.37 -31.58 17.89
C SER A 26 4.70 -30.21 18.11
N THR A 27 5.44 -29.13 18.01
CA THR A 27 4.90 -27.77 18.04
C THR A 27 5.57 -26.96 16.95
N LEU A 28 4.76 -26.37 16.07
CA LEU A 28 5.20 -25.41 15.07
C LEU A 28 4.84 -24.01 15.57
N SER A 29 5.85 -23.16 15.72
CA SER A 29 5.72 -21.76 16.13
C SER A 29 6.28 -20.83 15.07
N GLY A 30 5.84 -19.57 15.08
CA GLY A 30 6.28 -18.56 14.12
C GLY A 30 6.79 -17.31 14.82
N GLN A 31 7.91 -16.78 14.37
CA GLN A 31 8.40 -15.46 14.74
C GLN A 31 8.41 -14.59 13.50
N PHE A 32 7.82 -13.40 13.58
CA PHE A 32 7.77 -12.46 12.48
C PHE A 32 8.61 -11.24 12.80
N TYR A 33 9.47 -10.89 11.85
CA TYR A 33 10.30 -9.71 11.88
C TYR A 33 9.97 -8.85 10.67
N TYR A 34 9.70 -7.57 10.87
CA TYR A 34 9.48 -6.61 9.80
C TYR A 34 10.42 -5.42 9.96
N ASP A 35 11.16 -5.11 8.90
CA ASP A 35 12.00 -3.93 8.81
C ASP A 35 11.47 -3.07 7.66
N GLY A 36 10.88 -1.93 7.99
CA GLY A 36 10.22 -1.10 6.98
C GLY A 36 9.50 0.11 7.54
N LEU A 37 8.66 0.70 6.69
CA LEU A 37 7.84 1.84 7.07
C LEU A 37 6.67 1.40 7.95
N ILE A 38 6.65 1.91 9.18
CA ILE A 38 5.62 1.65 10.17
C ILE A 38 4.76 2.90 10.29
N MET A 39 3.44 2.73 10.20
CA MET A 39 2.45 3.79 10.34
C MET A 39 1.74 3.67 11.69
N ALA A 40 1.76 4.74 12.47
CA ALA A 40 0.99 4.87 13.69
C ALA A 40 -0.50 5.19 13.37
N PRO A 41 -1.43 4.95 14.31
CA PRO A 41 -2.85 5.22 14.10
C PRO A 41 -3.20 6.68 13.80
N ASP A 42 -2.32 7.62 14.19
CA ASP A 42 -2.48 9.06 13.93
C ASP A 42 -2.02 9.49 12.54
N GLY A 43 -1.55 8.56 11.71
CA GLY A 43 -1.03 8.83 10.37
C GLY A 43 0.46 9.16 10.34
N SER A 44 1.10 9.39 11.49
CA SER A 44 2.56 9.52 11.54
C SER A 44 3.22 8.19 11.15
N GLY A 45 4.44 8.25 10.63
CA GLY A 45 5.17 7.04 10.29
C GLY A 45 6.67 7.24 10.36
N TYR A 46 7.35 6.12 10.57
CA TYR A 46 8.78 6.05 10.77
C TYR A 46 9.31 4.73 10.21
N PHE A 47 10.57 4.72 9.80
CA PHE A 47 11.25 3.46 9.49
C PHE A 47 11.73 2.80 10.78
N GLY A 48 11.43 1.53 10.93
CA GLY A 48 11.81 0.80 12.12
C GLY A 48 11.59 -0.70 12.00
N GLN A 49 11.88 -1.37 13.10
CA GLN A 49 11.84 -2.82 13.22
C GLN A 49 10.70 -3.23 14.15
N GLN A 50 9.89 -4.19 13.72
CA GLN A 50 8.84 -4.81 14.53
C GLN A 50 9.07 -6.31 14.65
N TRP A 51 8.78 -6.82 15.85
CA TRP A 51 8.95 -8.22 16.22
C TRP A 51 7.63 -8.72 16.80
N PHE A 52 7.12 -9.81 16.26
CA PHE A 52 5.89 -10.44 16.75
C PHE A 52 6.10 -11.93 16.93
N GLU A 53 5.75 -12.44 18.11
CA GLU A 53 5.73 -13.88 18.38
C GLU A 53 4.35 -14.44 18.09
N ASN A 54 4.29 -15.51 17.31
CA ASN A 54 3.08 -16.22 16.92
C ASN A 54 2.00 -15.30 16.34
N ALA A 55 2.42 -14.29 15.55
CA ALA A 55 1.50 -13.43 14.83
C ALA A 55 0.58 -14.25 13.93
N THR A 56 -0.72 -14.04 14.06
CA THR A 56 -1.74 -14.58 13.15
C THR A 56 -2.05 -13.61 12.03
N GLU A 57 -1.72 -12.33 12.21
CA GLU A 57 -1.85 -11.29 11.21
C GLU A 57 -0.75 -10.23 11.34
N VAL A 58 -0.37 -9.67 10.20
CA VAL A 58 0.61 -8.58 10.07
C VAL A 58 0.16 -7.65 8.96
N THR A 59 0.56 -6.38 9.02
CA THR A 59 0.29 -5.39 7.97
C THR A 59 1.61 -4.86 7.44
N LEU A 60 1.82 -5.00 6.14
CA LEU A 60 2.97 -4.46 5.42
C LEU A 60 2.54 -3.22 4.66
N TYR A 61 3.33 -2.16 4.79
CA TYR A 61 3.12 -0.95 4.01
C TYR A 61 3.40 -1.24 2.53
N PRO A 62 2.53 -0.80 1.59
CA PRO A 62 2.60 -1.14 0.17
C PRO A 62 3.67 -0.31 -0.56
N LYS A 63 4.93 -0.50 -0.16
CA LYS A 63 6.12 0.10 -0.75
C LYS A 63 7.06 -1.04 -1.14
N ASN A 64 7.44 -1.09 -2.42
CA ASN A 64 8.48 -2.01 -2.88
C ASN A 64 9.74 -1.97 -1.98
N GLY A 65 10.34 -3.14 -1.76
CA GLY A 65 11.49 -3.33 -0.88
C GLY A 65 11.15 -3.44 0.61
N ASN A 66 9.87 -3.30 0.98
CA ASN A 66 9.43 -3.75 2.30
C ASN A 66 9.32 -5.28 2.30
N THR A 67 10.17 -5.90 3.08
CA THR A 67 10.22 -7.36 3.25
C THR A 67 10.08 -7.68 4.72
N ALA A 68 9.34 -8.74 5.02
CA ALA A 68 9.25 -9.32 6.34
C ALA A 68 9.81 -10.73 6.35
N ILE A 69 10.37 -11.12 7.49
CA ILE A 69 10.96 -12.43 7.72
C ILE A 69 10.06 -13.20 8.69
N TRP A 70 9.49 -14.31 8.22
CA TRP A 70 8.72 -15.24 9.03
C TRP A 70 9.57 -16.49 9.30
N THR A 71 10.11 -16.58 10.51
CA THR A 71 10.90 -17.72 10.99
C THR A 71 9.98 -18.73 11.64
N LEU A 72 9.88 -19.90 11.03
CA LEU A 72 9.11 -21.04 11.52
C LEU A 72 10.04 -21.93 12.34
N THR A 73 9.67 -22.26 13.57
CA THR A 73 10.45 -23.15 14.44
C THR A 73 9.62 -24.37 14.83
N LEU A 74 10.14 -25.56 14.51
CA LEU A 74 9.54 -26.84 14.85
C LEU A 74 10.30 -27.50 16.01
N THR A 75 9.58 -27.81 17.08
CA THR A 75 10.13 -28.49 18.26
C THR A 75 9.33 -29.74 18.62
N ASN A 76 9.96 -30.67 19.34
CA ASN A 76 9.29 -31.82 19.95
C ASN A 76 8.65 -31.45 21.30
N GLY A 77 7.99 -32.41 21.96
CA GLY A 77 7.29 -32.19 23.24
C GLY A 77 8.20 -31.82 24.41
N GLN A 78 9.52 -31.84 24.23
CA GLN A 78 10.52 -31.36 25.19
C GLN A 78 11.06 -29.96 24.85
N GLY A 79 10.56 -29.34 23.77
CA GLY A 79 11.04 -28.07 23.26
C GLY A 79 12.35 -28.16 22.47
N LEU A 80 12.84 -29.38 22.15
CA LEU A 80 14.06 -29.54 21.37
C LEU A 80 13.78 -29.41 19.86
N PRO A 81 14.70 -28.80 19.08
CA PRO A 81 14.58 -28.71 17.63
C PRO A 81 14.35 -30.04 16.93
N ILE A 82 13.42 -30.07 15.97
CA ILE A 82 13.27 -31.18 15.03
C ILE A 82 13.97 -30.79 13.73
N VAL A 83 15.05 -31.50 13.39
CA VAL A 83 15.93 -31.21 12.25
C VAL A 83 15.56 -32.05 11.03
N GLY A 84 15.60 -31.46 9.84
CA GLY A 84 15.36 -32.16 8.57
C GLY A 84 13.89 -32.49 8.28
N GLU A 85 12.95 -31.97 9.07
CA GLU A 85 11.51 -32.17 8.80
C GLU A 85 11.06 -31.24 7.68
N PRO A 86 10.33 -31.74 6.66
CA PRO A 86 9.76 -30.89 5.62
C PRO A 86 8.75 -29.88 6.15
N VAL A 87 8.88 -28.63 5.71
CA VAL A 87 7.90 -27.56 5.94
C VAL A 87 7.42 -27.05 4.59
N LYS A 88 6.17 -27.33 4.25
CA LYS A 88 5.54 -26.80 3.04
C LYS A 88 4.94 -25.44 3.35
N VAL A 89 5.37 -24.42 2.62
CA VAL A 89 4.77 -23.08 2.68
C VAL A 89 3.96 -22.84 1.42
N SER A 90 2.77 -22.27 1.57
CA SER A 90 1.92 -21.82 0.46
C SER A 90 1.23 -20.52 0.81
N ALA A 91 0.90 -19.71 -0.20
CA ALA A 91 0.17 -18.47 -0.03
C ALA A 91 -0.98 -18.38 -1.05
N ALA A 92 -2.09 -17.74 -0.67
CA ALA A 92 -3.20 -17.45 -1.56
C ALA A 92 -3.91 -16.14 -1.16
N PRO A 93 -4.51 -15.39 -2.10
CA PRO A 93 -5.35 -14.24 -1.76
C PRO A 93 -6.51 -14.65 -0.86
N LEU A 94 -6.70 -13.94 0.26
CA LEU A 94 -7.81 -14.12 1.19
C LEU A 94 -8.93 -13.09 0.96
N THR A 95 -8.56 -11.85 0.69
CA THR A 95 -9.49 -10.75 0.38
C THR A 95 -9.21 -10.16 -1.00
N LEU A 96 -10.15 -9.35 -1.50
CA LEU A 96 -10.12 -8.85 -2.88
C LEU A 96 -10.00 -9.99 -3.90
N THR A 97 -10.61 -11.14 -3.65
CA THR A 97 -10.45 -12.36 -4.46
C THR A 97 -11.12 -12.29 -5.83
N SER A 98 -11.87 -11.22 -6.12
CA SER A 98 -12.33 -10.94 -7.48
C SER A 98 -11.12 -10.86 -8.41
N PRO A 99 -11.14 -11.53 -9.58
CA PRO A 99 -10.04 -11.52 -10.54
C PRO A 99 -9.58 -10.10 -10.89
N GLN A 100 -10.48 -9.12 -10.84
CA GLN A 100 -10.17 -7.72 -11.13
C GLN A 100 -9.07 -7.10 -10.26
N TRP A 101 -8.80 -7.64 -9.07
CA TRP A 101 -7.79 -7.09 -8.15
C TRP A 101 -6.50 -7.91 -8.10
N ARG A 102 -6.59 -9.23 -8.32
CA ARG A 102 -5.50 -10.17 -8.03
C ARG A 102 -4.94 -10.87 -9.26
N ASP A 103 -5.61 -10.74 -10.40
CA ASP A 103 -5.12 -11.22 -11.70
C ASP A 103 -4.56 -10.04 -12.54
N PRO A 104 -3.45 -10.23 -13.27
CA PRO A 104 -2.86 -9.16 -14.09
C PRO A 104 -3.82 -8.56 -15.13
N THR A 105 -4.58 -9.39 -15.84
CA THR A 105 -5.53 -8.94 -16.86
C THR A 105 -6.70 -8.21 -16.20
N GLY A 106 -7.19 -8.75 -15.10
CA GLY A 106 -8.23 -8.15 -14.27
C GLY A 106 -7.83 -6.76 -13.76
N MET A 107 -6.62 -6.61 -13.22
CA MET A 107 -6.10 -5.34 -12.74
C MET A 107 -5.94 -4.35 -13.90
N ALA A 108 -5.30 -4.76 -15.01
CA ALA A 108 -5.12 -3.90 -16.18
C ALA A 108 -6.48 -3.41 -16.74
N ALA A 109 -7.52 -4.24 -16.70
CA ALA A 109 -8.85 -3.86 -17.17
C ALA A 109 -9.50 -2.71 -16.35
N ARG A 110 -9.04 -2.47 -15.10
CA ARG A 110 -9.49 -1.34 -14.27
C ARG A 110 -8.92 0.01 -14.70
N PHE A 111 -7.93 0.00 -15.59
CA PHE A 111 -7.37 1.19 -16.22
C PHE A 111 -7.95 1.41 -17.62
N SER A 112 -7.79 2.63 -18.14
CA SER A 112 -8.16 2.96 -19.51
C SER A 112 -7.40 2.08 -20.51
N SER A 113 -8.02 1.82 -21.67
CA SER A 113 -7.44 0.96 -22.70
C SER A 113 -6.04 1.40 -23.15
N SER A 114 -5.78 2.71 -23.16
CA SER A 114 -4.50 3.29 -23.59
C SER A 114 -3.33 2.94 -22.67
N VAL A 115 -3.57 2.60 -21.39
CA VAL A 115 -2.50 2.34 -20.41
C VAL A 115 -2.42 0.88 -19.96
N ARG A 116 -3.29 -0.01 -20.45
CA ARG A 116 -3.33 -1.42 -20.00
C ARG A 116 -2.02 -2.17 -20.21
N ALA A 117 -1.38 -1.98 -21.37
CA ALA A 117 -0.10 -2.62 -21.68
C ALA A 117 0.98 -2.21 -20.68
N LYS A 118 0.99 -0.94 -20.27
CA LYS A 118 1.90 -0.41 -19.24
C LYS A 118 1.63 -1.04 -17.87
N VAL A 119 0.37 -1.19 -17.48
CA VAL A 119 0.00 -1.87 -16.23
C VAL A 119 0.49 -3.32 -16.23
N LEU A 120 0.26 -4.06 -17.31
CA LEU A 120 0.74 -5.43 -17.44
C LEU A 120 2.27 -5.52 -17.37
N THR A 121 2.98 -4.63 -18.08
CA THR A 121 4.44 -4.55 -18.04
C THR A 121 4.95 -4.31 -16.61
N ARG A 122 4.33 -3.39 -15.87
CA ARG A 122 4.68 -3.12 -14.47
C ARG A 122 4.40 -4.31 -13.55
N ILE A 123 3.33 -5.07 -13.80
CA ILE A 123 3.05 -6.29 -13.03
C ILE A 123 4.10 -7.36 -13.33
N GLU A 124 4.46 -7.56 -14.60
CA GLU A 124 5.50 -8.50 -15.04
C GLU A 124 6.88 -8.17 -14.48
N GLN A 125 7.23 -6.88 -14.43
CA GLN A 125 8.47 -6.39 -13.81
C GLN A 125 8.47 -6.46 -12.28
N GLY A 126 7.36 -6.87 -11.64
CA GLY A 126 7.24 -6.90 -10.19
C GLY A 126 7.13 -5.52 -9.52
N LEU A 127 6.97 -4.45 -10.31
CA LEU A 127 6.68 -3.10 -9.82
C LEU A 127 5.29 -3.06 -9.18
N PHE A 128 4.32 -3.74 -9.81
CA PHE A 128 2.94 -3.87 -9.35
C PHE A 128 2.65 -5.31 -8.92
N ARG A 129 3.00 -5.61 -7.66
CA ARG A 129 2.68 -6.89 -7.02
C ARG A 129 1.21 -6.93 -6.61
N LEU A 130 0.45 -7.90 -7.13
CA LEU A 130 -0.96 -8.10 -6.81
C LEU A 130 -1.17 -9.03 -5.61
N THR A 131 -0.16 -9.84 -5.29
CA THR A 131 -0.08 -10.77 -4.17
C THR A 131 1.31 -10.65 -3.55
N ALA A 132 1.47 -11.04 -2.28
CA ALA A 132 2.74 -11.04 -1.57
C ALA A 132 3.68 -12.11 -2.15
N PRO A 133 4.77 -11.73 -2.84
CA PRO A 133 5.80 -12.69 -3.24
C PRO A 133 6.48 -13.24 -1.99
N TYR A 134 6.97 -14.49 -2.05
CA TYR A 134 7.73 -15.06 -0.95
C TYR A 134 8.76 -16.07 -1.42
N ASP A 135 9.83 -16.18 -0.65
CA ASP A 135 10.91 -17.15 -0.83
C ASP A 135 11.11 -17.95 0.45
N VAL A 136 11.32 -19.25 0.31
CA VAL A 136 11.62 -20.15 1.43
C VAL A 136 13.09 -20.53 1.36
N SER A 137 13.84 -20.22 2.41
CA SER A 137 15.28 -20.49 2.51
C SER A 137 15.67 -21.95 2.24
N THR A 138 14.90 -22.89 2.77
CA THR A 138 15.07 -24.34 2.62
C THR A 138 13.72 -25.05 2.80
N PRO A 139 13.43 -26.15 2.07
CA PRO A 139 12.18 -26.90 2.23
C PRO A 139 12.14 -27.76 3.50
N VAL A 140 13.24 -27.85 4.25
CA VAL A 140 13.37 -28.66 5.49
C VAL A 140 13.97 -27.83 6.62
N THR A 141 13.63 -28.17 7.85
CA THR A 141 14.17 -27.50 9.05
C THR A 141 15.68 -27.69 9.21
N ASP A 142 16.37 -26.62 9.60
CA ASP A 142 17.81 -26.61 9.85
C ASP A 142 18.20 -27.23 11.22
N ALA A 143 19.45 -27.09 11.63
CA ALA A 143 19.97 -27.59 12.92
C ALA A 143 19.29 -26.94 14.15
N LYS A 144 18.63 -25.79 13.99
CA LYS A 144 17.83 -25.12 15.02
C LYS A 144 16.35 -25.46 14.90
N GLY A 145 15.97 -26.34 13.98
CA GLY A 145 14.58 -26.71 13.74
C GLY A 145 13.83 -25.62 12.96
N GLN A 146 14.56 -24.77 12.22
CA GLN A 146 14.01 -23.55 11.62
C GLN A 146 13.88 -23.63 10.11
N VAL A 147 12.85 -22.98 9.59
CA VAL A 147 12.70 -22.57 8.18
C VAL A 147 12.41 -21.08 8.16
N VAL A 148 13.16 -20.34 7.34
CA VAL A 148 12.96 -18.90 7.16
C VAL A 148 12.19 -18.65 5.86
N VAL A 149 11.12 -17.87 5.95
CA VAL A 149 10.33 -17.39 4.81
C VAL A 149 10.50 -15.88 4.70
N SER A 150 11.02 -15.41 3.57
CA SER A 150 11.02 -13.99 3.21
C SER A 150 9.71 -13.67 2.51
N ILE A 151 8.97 -12.67 2.99
CA ILE A 151 7.68 -12.26 2.47
C ILE A 151 7.76 -10.79 2.06
N ASP A 152 7.59 -10.54 0.78
CA ASP A 152 7.61 -9.22 0.21
C ASP A 152 6.23 -8.56 0.27
N ASN A 153 6.19 -7.24 0.38
CA ASN A 153 4.95 -6.47 0.29
C ASN A 153 4.28 -6.65 -1.09
N PHE A 154 3.03 -6.22 -1.16
CA PHE A 154 2.28 -6.07 -2.40
C PHE A 154 1.50 -4.75 -2.41
N HIS A 155 0.79 -4.45 -3.49
CA HIS A 155 0.19 -3.11 -3.72
C HIS A 155 -1.31 -3.15 -4.00
N SER A 156 -1.92 -4.33 -4.17
CA SER A 156 -3.38 -4.44 -4.30
C SER A 156 -4.07 -4.35 -2.94
N CYS A 157 -4.06 -3.17 -2.31
CA CYS A 157 -4.66 -2.95 -0.99
C CYS A 157 -6.19 -2.69 -1.06
N GLY A 158 -6.67 -2.07 -2.15
CA GLY A 158 -8.09 -1.92 -2.45
C GLY A 158 -8.86 -0.90 -1.59
N ASN A 159 -10.17 -0.86 -1.79
CA ASN A 159 -11.08 0.11 -1.16
C ASN A 159 -12.21 -0.56 -0.33
N ASP A 160 -12.12 -1.87 -0.13
CA ASP A 160 -13.13 -2.66 0.59
C ASP A 160 -13.05 -2.42 2.11
N ALA A 161 -13.98 -3.01 2.87
CA ALA A 161 -14.00 -2.89 4.33
C ALA A 161 -12.73 -3.44 5.00
N THR A 162 -12.07 -4.41 4.36
CA THR A 162 -10.78 -4.97 4.76
C THR A 162 -9.75 -4.73 3.67
N PRO A 163 -8.47 -4.52 4.04
CA PRO A 163 -7.40 -4.39 3.05
C PRO A 163 -7.19 -5.70 2.28
N GLY A 164 -6.54 -5.58 1.13
CA GLY A 164 -5.95 -6.71 0.43
C GLY A 164 -5.10 -7.54 1.39
N THR A 165 -5.41 -8.82 1.49
CA THR A 165 -4.81 -9.76 2.43
C THR A 165 -4.51 -11.06 1.71
N ASP A 166 -3.32 -11.60 1.94
CA ASP A 166 -2.92 -12.93 1.51
C ASP A 166 -2.78 -13.83 2.74
N GLN A 167 -3.24 -15.08 2.62
CA GLN A 167 -3.14 -16.09 3.66
C GLN A 167 -1.97 -17.02 3.35
N PHE A 168 -1.01 -17.06 4.27
CA PHE A 168 0.12 -17.97 4.27
C PHE A 168 -0.18 -19.16 5.18
N ILE A 169 0.16 -20.35 4.69
CA ILE A 169 0.03 -21.61 5.42
C ILE A 169 1.39 -22.29 5.41
N ALA A 170 1.94 -22.52 6.61
CA ALA A 170 3.10 -23.37 6.83
C ALA A 170 2.65 -24.70 7.41
N GLN A 171 3.04 -25.81 6.80
CA GLN A 171 2.52 -27.14 7.13
C GLN A 171 3.65 -28.16 7.23
N THR A 172 3.61 -28.97 8.28
CA THR A 172 4.41 -30.20 8.43
C THR A 172 3.50 -31.42 8.32
N SER A 173 4.04 -32.62 8.55
CA SER A 173 3.25 -33.85 8.64
C SER A 173 2.19 -33.84 9.74
N THR A 174 2.36 -33.03 10.78
CA THR A 174 1.55 -33.07 12.01
C THR A 174 1.02 -31.71 12.47
N GLN A 175 1.58 -30.60 11.96
CA GLN A 175 1.28 -29.24 12.41
C GLN A 175 0.95 -28.34 11.23
N GLN A 176 0.20 -27.27 11.54
CA GLN A 176 -0.08 -26.20 10.61
C GLN A 176 -0.07 -24.86 11.34
N LEU A 177 0.54 -23.86 10.72
CA LEU A 177 0.50 -22.47 11.16
C LEU A 177 -0.03 -21.59 10.03
N VAL A 178 -0.85 -20.60 10.39
CA VAL A 178 -1.50 -19.68 9.45
C VAL A 178 -1.08 -18.25 9.81
N LEU A 179 -0.68 -17.49 8.79
CA LEU A 179 -0.35 -16.06 8.90
C LEU A 179 -1.13 -15.29 7.83
N GLN A 180 -1.79 -14.21 8.22
CA GLN A 180 -2.42 -13.27 7.29
C GLN A 180 -1.52 -12.06 7.06
N VAL A 181 -1.16 -11.77 5.81
CA VAL A 181 -0.34 -10.62 5.44
C VAL A 181 -1.22 -9.60 4.73
N LYS A 182 -1.43 -8.45 5.38
CA LYS A 182 -2.26 -7.34 4.88
C LYS A 182 -1.40 -6.30 4.17
N CYS A 183 -1.95 -5.70 3.11
CA CYS A 183 -1.42 -4.55 2.39
C CYS A 183 -2.22 -3.31 2.80
N ALA A 184 -1.63 -2.36 3.50
CA ALA A 184 -2.33 -1.12 3.83
C ALA A 184 -1.41 0.06 4.12
N VAL A 185 -1.86 1.24 3.69
CA VAL A 185 -1.48 2.53 4.28
C VAL A 185 -2.48 2.81 5.39
N THR A 186 -2.12 2.54 6.64
CA THR A 186 -2.99 2.78 7.79
C THR A 186 -3.03 4.26 8.16
N GLY A 187 -4.07 4.68 8.89
CA GLY A 187 -4.24 6.08 9.35
C GLY A 187 -4.86 7.03 8.32
N LEU A 188 -5.13 6.57 7.10
CA LEU A 188 -5.84 7.38 6.10
C LEU A 188 -7.28 7.69 6.54
N VAL A 189 -7.73 8.91 6.25
CA VAL A 189 -9.06 9.41 6.62
C VAL A 189 -9.87 9.75 5.38
N ALA A 190 -11.18 9.51 5.45
CA ALA A 190 -12.08 9.82 4.35
C ALA A 190 -12.30 11.33 4.19
N ILE A 191 -12.30 11.82 2.95
CA ILE A 191 -12.63 13.21 2.62
C ILE A 191 -14.15 13.40 2.76
N PRO A 192 -14.64 14.30 3.63
CA PRO A 192 -16.06 14.61 3.71
C PRO A 192 -16.51 15.43 2.49
N ASP A 193 -17.75 15.20 2.04
CA ASP A 193 -18.39 16.01 1.01
C ASP A 193 -19.22 17.13 1.67
N THR A 194 -18.58 18.27 1.92
CA THR A 194 -19.17 19.40 2.66
C THR A 194 -19.03 20.71 1.88
N PRO A 195 -19.77 20.89 0.77
CA PRO A 195 -19.66 22.10 -0.06
C PRO A 195 -19.95 23.38 0.72
N SER A 196 -20.83 23.32 1.73
CA SER A 196 -21.11 24.43 2.66
C SER A 196 -19.93 24.80 3.56
N GLN A 197 -18.87 23.99 3.59
CA GLN A 197 -17.60 24.25 4.28
C GLN A 197 -16.45 24.46 3.27
N GLY A 198 -16.77 24.57 1.98
CA GLY A 198 -15.81 24.91 0.93
C GLY A 198 -15.11 23.76 0.23
N LEU A 199 -15.46 22.50 0.50
CA LEU A 199 -14.94 21.34 -0.23
C LEU A 199 -16.06 20.43 -0.73
N THR A 200 -15.95 19.95 -1.97
CA THR A 200 -16.79 18.86 -2.48
C THR A 200 -15.97 17.77 -3.14
N THR A 201 -16.55 16.57 -3.21
CA THR A 201 -15.96 15.36 -3.80
C THR A 201 -16.68 14.91 -5.07
N SER A 202 -17.29 15.86 -5.79
CA SER A 202 -18.03 15.56 -7.03
C SER A 202 -17.13 14.98 -8.12
N GLY A 203 -17.38 13.72 -8.48
CA GLY A 203 -16.60 12.97 -9.47
C GLY A 203 -15.33 12.32 -8.92
N LEU A 204 -15.18 12.26 -7.60
CA LEU A 204 -13.98 11.77 -6.91
C LEU A 204 -13.72 10.26 -7.12
N VAL A 205 -12.51 9.93 -7.58
CA VAL A 205 -11.93 8.58 -7.54
C VAL A 205 -10.93 8.46 -6.40
N GLY A 206 -11.09 7.44 -5.56
CA GLY A 206 -10.38 7.34 -4.27
C GLY A 206 -10.88 8.40 -3.30
N ARG A 207 -11.10 8.06 -2.02
CA ARG A 207 -11.80 8.96 -1.07
C ARG A 207 -11.01 9.26 0.19
N HIS A 208 -9.73 8.90 0.23
CA HIS A 208 -8.95 8.98 1.46
C HIS A 208 -7.68 9.79 1.23
N LEU A 209 -7.22 10.44 2.31
CA LEU A 209 -5.99 11.23 2.37
C LEU A 209 -5.32 11.02 3.72
N HIS A 210 -4.07 11.44 3.81
CA HIS A 210 -3.41 11.65 5.09
C HIS A 210 -4.17 12.72 5.91
N PRO A 211 -4.34 12.56 7.24
CA PRO A 211 -5.11 13.50 8.07
C PRO A 211 -4.61 14.95 8.02
N ASP A 212 -3.29 15.16 8.00
CA ASP A 212 -2.72 16.51 7.92
C ASP A 212 -3.01 17.19 6.59
N LEU A 213 -3.00 16.42 5.49
CA LEU A 213 -3.35 16.95 4.17
C LEU A 213 -4.84 17.27 4.10
N LEU A 214 -5.71 16.40 4.63
CA LEU A 214 -7.14 16.69 4.70
C LEU A 214 -7.41 17.97 5.48
N THR A 215 -6.78 18.15 6.64
CA THR A 215 -6.92 19.34 7.48
C THR A 215 -6.49 20.61 6.72
N ALA A 216 -5.35 20.57 6.05
CA ALA A 216 -4.86 21.69 5.25
C ALA A 216 -5.82 22.05 4.09
N LEU A 217 -6.34 21.04 3.38
CA LEU A 217 -7.30 21.25 2.29
C LEU A 217 -8.64 21.78 2.81
N GLN A 218 -9.10 21.36 3.99
CA GLN A 218 -10.30 21.90 4.62
C GLN A 218 -10.13 23.39 4.94
N ASN A 219 -8.98 23.78 5.50
CA ASN A 219 -8.70 25.20 5.76
C ASN A 219 -8.62 26.02 4.47
N LEU A 220 -8.02 25.45 3.41
CA LEU A 220 -7.98 26.08 2.09
C LEU A 220 -9.39 26.22 1.49
N GLY A 221 -10.22 25.18 1.58
CA GLY A 221 -11.61 25.19 1.13
C GLY A 221 -12.44 26.23 1.87
N GLN A 222 -12.31 26.30 3.20
CA GLN A 222 -12.97 27.32 4.01
C GLN A 222 -12.54 28.74 3.62
N ALA A 223 -11.25 28.95 3.35
CA ALA A 223 -10.75 30.24 2.88
C ALA A 223 -11.33 30.60 1.52
N TRP A 224 -11.38 29.64 0.59
CA TRP A 224 -12.04 29.84 -0.70
C TRP A 224 -13.51 30.16 -0.50
N HIS A 225 -14.23 29.42 0.32
CA HIS A 225 -15.65 29.66 0.61
C HIS A 225 -15.89 31.08 1.13
N ALA A 226 -15.07 31.53 2.09
CA ALA A 226 -15.17 32.85 2.69
C ALA A 226 -14.67 34.00 1.79
N GLN A 227 -14.02 33.72 0.65
CA GLN A 227 -13.50 34.74 -0.24
C GLN A 227 -14.62 35.69 -0.71
N PRO A 228 -14.54 37.00 -0.37
CA PRO A 228 -15.51 37.98 -0.82
C PRO A 228 -15.33 38.28 -2.32
N ASP A 229 -16.36 38.89 -2.90
CA ASP A 229 -16.33 39.43 -4.27
C ASP A 229 -16.08 38.40 -5.38
N LYS A 230 -16.42 37.11 -5.15
CA LYS A 230 -16.45 36.13 -6.23
C LYS A 230 -17.48 36.57 -7.30
N PRO A 231 -17.15 36.51 -8.60
CA PRO A 231 -18.12 36.72 -9.65
C PRO A 231 -19.35 35.83 -9.51
N ALA A 232 -20.53 36.33 -9.89
CA ALA A 232 -21.75 35.53 -9.88
C ALA A 232 -21.58 34.26 -10.72
N GLY A 233 -21.96 33.11 -10.16
CA GLY A 233 -21.83 31.80 -10.79
C GLY A 233 -20.56 31.03 -10.41
N MET A 234 -19.48 31.71 -10.01
CA MET A 234 -18.25 31.05 -9.56
C MET A 234 -18.53 30.18 -8.32
N PRO A 235 -18.01 28.94 -8.27
CA PRO A 235 -18.29 28.04 -7.15
C PRO A 235 -17.74 28.59 -5.83
N ASP A 236 -18.49 28.38 -4.75
CA ASP A 236 -18.11 28.72 -3.38
C ASP A 236 -17.33 27.61 -2.65
N HIS A 237 -16.88 26.60 -3.40
CA HIS A 237 -16.16 25.44 -2.90
C HIS A 237 -15.10 25.00 -3.92
N LEU A 238 -14.07 24.30 -3.43
CA LEU A 238 -13.10 23.59 -4.26
C LEU A 238 -13.59 22.16 -4.49
N THR A 239 -13.34 21.60 -5.67
CA THR A 239 -13.70 20.22 -5.98
C THR A 239 -12.48 19.32 -6.02
N ILE A 240 -12.46 18.32 -5.16
CA ILE A 240 -11.48 17.22 -5.20
C ILE A 240 -12.01 16.13 -6.13
N THR A 241 -11.20 15.74 -7.12
CA THR A 241 -11.58 14.76 -8.16
C THR A 241 -10.77 13.46 -8.12
N GLY A 242 -9.67 13.43 -7.39
CA GLY A 242 -8.79 12.27 -7.26
C GLY A 242 -8.09 12.27 -5.90
N ALA A 243 -8.08 11.12 -5.24
CA ALA A 243 -7.36 10.88 -4.00
C ALA A 243 -7.03 9.38 -3.88
N THR A 244 -6.53 8.92 -2.74
CA THR A 244 -6.17 7.49 -2.58
C THR A 244 -7.37 6.62 -2.18
N MET A 245 -7.23 5.32 -2.42
CA MET A 245 -8.16 4.31 -1.89
C MET A 245 -8.05 4.20 -0.37
N ARG A 246 -9.05 3.59 0.27
CA ARG A 246 -9.11 3.41 1.72
C ARG A 246 -7.83 2.87 2.35
N TRP A 247 -7.22 1.89 1.69
CA TRP A 247 -6.02 1.22 2.19
C TRP A 247 -4.77 1.59 1.38
N GLY A 248 -4.85 2.60 0.53
CA GLY A 248 -3.77 2.98 -0.36
C GLY A 248 -3.47 1.97 -1.46
N GLY A 249 -2.19 1.88 -1.85
CA GLY A 249 -1.72 0.97 -2.89
C GLY A 249 -2.13 1.39 -4.31
N ILE A 250 -2.18 0.45 -5.25
CA ILE A 250 -2.59 0.70 -6.64
C ILE A 250 -4.01 1.28 -6.66
N ASN A 251 -4.20 2.43 -7.31
CA ASN A 251 -5.46 3.17 -7.33
C ASN A 251 -6.03 3.36 -8.76
N PRO A 252 -6.54 2.32 -9.42
CA PRO A 252 -7.07 2.46 -10.78
C PRO A 252 -8.20 3.50 -10.82
N PRO A 253 -8.21 4.40 -11.83
CA PRO A 253 -7.38 4.39 -13.03
C PRO A 253 -6.08 5.23 -12.93
N HIS A 254 -5.72 5.74 -11.75
CA HIS A 254 -4.57 6.64 -11.55
C HIS A 254 -3.36 5.88 -10.97
N PHE A 255 -2.14 6.34 -11.30
CA PHE A 255 -0.91 5.66 -10.87
C PHE A 255 -0.33 6.22 -9.57
N THR A 256 -0.59 7.49 -9.26
CA THR A 256 0.11 8.28 -8.22
C THR A 256 -0.58 8.32 -6.86
N HIS A 257 -1.92 8.28 -6.78
CA HIS A 257 -2.62 8.38 -5.48
C HIS A 257 -2.60 7.07 -4.69
N LYS A 258 -1.42 6.69 -4.20
CA LYS A 258 -1.21 5.46 -3.42
C LYS A 258 -1.19 5.71 -1.92
N PHE A 259 -0.57 6.82 -1.49
CA PHE A 259 -0.19 7.01 -0.08
C PHE A 259 -1.00 8.07 0.66
N GLY A 260 -1.94 8.74 -0.02
CA GLY A 260 -2.76 9.79 0.58
C GLY A 260 -2.07 11.14 0.75
N GLY A 261 -0.90 11.31 0.12
CA GLY A 261 -0.21 12.60 0.01
C GLY A 261 -0.38 13.30 -1.35
N THR A 262 -1.22 12.77 -2.23
CA THR A 262 -1.50 13.36 -3.56
C THR A 262 -3.00 13.54 -3.76
N VAL A 263 -3.38 14.57 -4.51
CA VAL A 263 -4.78 14.95 -4.71
C VAL A 263 -4.98 15.61 -6.08
N ASP A 264 -6.07 15.29 -6.77
CA ASP A 264 -6.50 16.02 -7.95
C ASP A 264 -7.55 17.05 -7.56
N ILE A 265 -7.35 18.29 -7.99
CA ILE A 265 -8.26 19.40 -7.71
C ILE A 265 -8.74 19.99 -9.03
N ARG A 266 -10.05 20.17 -9.19
CA ARG A 266 -10.61 20.80 -10.39
C ARG A 266 -10.13 22.26 -10.50
N PRO A 267 -9.74 22.76 -11.70
CA PRO A 267 -9.49 24.17 -11.88
C PRO A 267 -10.74 25.01 -11.62
N ILE A 268 -10.56 26.29 -11.35
CA ILE A 268 -11.68 27.18 -11.01
C ILE A 268 -12.28 27.74 -12.31
N GLY A 269 -13.60 27.60 -12.43
CA GLY A 269 -14.37 28.19 -13.51
C GLY A 269 -15.15 29.43 -13.06
N THR A 270 -15.66 30.18 -14.02
CA THR A 270 -16.64 31.26 -13.80
C THR A 270 -18.04 30.72 -13.49
N GLN A 271 -18.24 29.41 -13.60
CA GLN A 271 -19.46 28.69 -13.25
C GLN A 271 -19.14 27.38 -12.52
N SER A 272 -20.06 26.90 -11.69
CA SER A 272 -19.97 25.57 -11.07
C SER A 272 -20.03 24.43 -12.10
N GLY A 273 -19.38 23.31 -11.78
CA GLY A 273 -19.41 22.09 -12.57
C GLY A 273 -18.05 21.69 -13.17
N PRO A 274 -18.01 20.71 -14.09
CA PRO A 274 -16.81 20.32 -14.80
C PRO A 274 -16.27 21.47 -15.66
N ILE A 275 -14.96 21.70 -15.62
CA ILE A 275 -14.29 22.74 -16.38
C ILE A 275 -12.89 22.28 -16.80
N SER A 276 -12.47 22.67 -17.99
CA SER A 276 -11.16 22.35 -18.58
C SER A 276 -10.44 23.59 -19.10
N VAL A 277 -9.11 23.54 -19.14
CA VAL A 277 -8.29 24.54 -19.82
C VAL A 277 -8.72 24.64 -21.29
N GLY A 278 -9.05 25.86 -21.71
CA GLY A 278 -9.56 26.17 -23.05
C GLY A 278 -11.07 26.38 -23.11
N ASP A 279 -11.81 26.00 -22.08
CA ASP A 279 -13.24 26.30 -21.99
C ASP A 279 -13.45 27.81 -21.77
N ALA A 280 -14.50 28.38 -22.37
CA ALA A 280 -14.81 29.81 -22.20
C ALA A 280 -15.11 30.20 -20.75
N ALA A 281 -15.54 29.23 -19.93
CA ALA A 281 -15.82 29.41 -18.52
C ALA A 281 -14.60 29.12 -17.62
N TYR A 282 -13.42 28.81 -18.18
CA TYR A 282 -12.21 28.59 -17.39
C TYR A 282 -11.69 29.94 -16.85
N ASP A 283 -11.57 30.07 -15.53
CA ASP A 283 -11.00 31.27 -14.92
C ASP A 283 -9.53 31.03 -14.57
N ARG A 284 -8.66 31.47 -15.48
CA ARG A 284 -7.21 31.32 -15.35
C ARG A 284 -6.66 32.02 -14.10
N GLN A 285 -7.18 33.20 -13.78
CA GLN A 285 -6.68 34.02 -12.67
C GLN A 285 -7.10 33.43 -11.31
N ALA A 286 -8.35 32.94 -11.20
CA ALA A 286 -8.78 32.21 -10.02
C ALA A 286 -7.99 30.92 -9.84
N THR A 287 -7.74 30.19 -10.94
CA THR A 287 -6.92 28.97 -10.91
C THR A 287 -5.46 29.26 -10.53
N GLN A 288 -4.87 30.38 -10.99
CA GLN A 288 -3.55 30.83 -10.52
C GLN A 288 -3.55 31.05 -9.01
N SER A 289 -4.57 31.69 -8.45
CA SER A 289 -4.66 31.90 -7.00
C SER A 289 -4.79 30.59 -6.21
N LEU A 290 -5.44 29.57 -6.79
CA LEU A 290 -5.46 28.23 -6.21
C LEU A 290 -4.06 27.59 -6.24
N VAL A 291 -3.33 27.70 -7.36
CA VAL A 291 -1.94 27.21 -7.46
C VAL A 291 -1.04 27.89 -6.41
N ASP A 292 -1.13 29.21 -6.26
CA ASP A 292 -0.36 29.96 -5.28
C ASP A 292 -0.61 29.47 -3.85
N ALA A 293 -1.88 29.18 -3.51
CA ALA A 293 -2.25 28.65 -2.21
C ALA A 293 -1.73 27.22 -1.97
N LEU A 294 -1.73 26.37 -3.01
CA LEU A 294 -1.15 25.02 -2.94
C LEU A 294 0.37 25.06 -2.75
N VAL A 295 1.06 25.97 -3.45
CA VAL A 295 2.49 26.24 -3.23
C VAL A 295 2.73 26.74 -1.80
N GLN A 296 1.88 27.63 -1.28
CA GLN A 296 1.96 28.13 0.09
C GLN A 296 1.88 26.99 1.12
N LEU A 297 0.98 26.02 0.89
CA LEU A 297 0.82 24.80 1.69
C LEU A 297 2.03 23.85 1.64
N GLY A 298 2.95 24.04 0.69
CA GLY A 298 4.13 23.21 0.52
C GLY A 298 3.97 22.11 -0.53
N ALA A 299 3.10 22.30 -1.53
CA ALA A 299 3.05 21.39 -2.67
C ALA A 299 4.45 21.24 -3.28
N THR A 300 4.91 20.00 -3.39
CA THR A 300 6.21 19.64 -3.96
C THR A 300 6.13 19.52 -5.48
N GLN A 301 4.92 19.22 -5.98
CA GLN A 301 4.65 19.09 -7.40
C GLN A 301 3.21 19.48 -7.73
N ILE A 302 3.04 20.17 -8.86
CA ILE A 302 1.76 20.51 -9.45
C ILE A 302 1.86 20.23 -10.96
N ILE A 303 1.09 19.26 -11.45
CA ILE A 303 0.98 18.93 -12.87
C ILE A 303 -0.34 19.49 -13.40
N PHE A 304 -0.30 20.30 -14.45
CA PHE A 304 -1.49 20.91 -15.03
C PHE A 304 -1.31 21.26 -16.50
N ALA A 305 -2.39 21.46 -17.26
CA ALA A 305 -2.27 21.79 -18.69
C ALA A 305 -2.00 23.27 -18.99
N ASP A 306 -2.29 24.20 -18.08
CA ASP A 306 -1.95 25.62 -18.23
C ASP A 306 -0.61 25.91 -17.55
N ASN A 307 0.21 26.75 -18.19
CA ASN A 307 1.50 27.20 -17.69
C ASN A 307 1.32 28.35 -16.69
N LEU A 308 0.78 28.01 -15.52
CA LEU A 308 0.61 28.91 -14.38
C LEU A 308 1.90 28.97 -13.56
N THR A 309 2.19 30.12 -12.92
CA THR A 309 3.33 30.23 -12.01
C THR A 309 3.15 29.24 -10.85
N GLY A 310 4.15 28.42 -10.55
CA GLY A 310 4.07 27.37 -9.52
C GLY A 310 3.62 26.00 -10.02
N VAL A 311 3.12 25.89 -11.25
CA VAL A 311 2.98 24.59 -11.93
C VAL A 311 4.37 24.07 -12.26
N THR A 312 4.70 22.90 -11.72
CA THR A 312 6.03 22.29 -11.89
C THR A 312 6.14 21.50 -13.19
N GLN A 313 5.02 21.03 -13.73
CA GLN A 313 4.99 20.29 -14.99
C GLN A 313 3.76 20.61 -15.82
N VAL A 314 3.96 21.03 -17.07
CA VAL A 314 2.86 21.36 -17.98
C VAL A 314 2.51 20.15 -18.84
N LYS A 315 1.27 19.66 -18.75
CA LYS A 315 0.82 18.45 -19.44
C LYS A 315 -0.55 18.59 -20.08
N ALA A 316 -0.60 18.40 -21.40
CA ALA A 316 -1.81 18.59 -22.21
C ALA A 316 -2.97 17.63 -21.86
N ASN A 317 -2.71 16.51 -21.19
CA ASN A 317 -3.74 15.58 -20.72
C ASN A 317 -4.32 15.94 -19.33
N HIS A 318 -3.80 16.96 -18.64
CA HIS A 318 -4.26 17.44 -17.33
C HIS A 318 -5.06 18.74 -17.45
N LYS A 319 -6.02 18.78 -18.38
CA LYS A 319 -6.81 20.00 -18.66
C LYS A 319 -7.91 20.26 -17.63
N ASN A 320 -8.46 19.21 -17.04
CA ASN A 320 -9.66 19.26 -16.21
C ASN A 320 -9.39 19.09 -14.71
N HIS A 321 -8.13 18.96 -14.31
CA HIS A 321 -7.70 18.89 -12.91
C HIS A 321 -6.22 19.27 -12.79
N LEU A 322 -5.84 19.85 -11.66
CA LEU A 322 -4.47 19.96 -11.19
C LEU A 322 -4.15 18.68 -10.41
N HIS A 323 -3.10 17.94 -10.80
CA HIS A 323 -2.57 16.87 -9.98
C HIS A 323 -1.52 17.46 -9.01
N VAL A 324 -1.75 17.31 -7.71
CA VAL A 324 -0.95 17.97 -6.67
C VAL A 324 -0.33 16.91 -5.76
N SER A 325 0.98 17.00 -5.56
CA SER A 325 1.72 16.19 -4.58
C SER A 325 2.20 17.04 -3.41
N PHE A 326 2.13 16.46 -2.22
CA PHE A 326 2.81 16.91 -1.01
C PHE A 326 3.85 15.89 -0.52
N LEU A 327 4.10 14.85 -1.31
CA LEU A 327 5.16 13.88 -1.11
C LEU A 327 6.42 14.39 -1.81
N ARG A 328 7.60 14.16 -1.23
CA ARG A 328 8.88 14.51 -1.88
C ARG A 328 8.98 13.93 -3.29
N GLU A 329 8.49 12.70 -3.46
CA GLU A 329 8.29 12.07 -4.76
C GLU A 329 6.96 11.29 -4.76
N PRO A 330 5.97 11.66 -5.62
CA PRO A 330 4.62 11.07 -5.60
C PRO A 330 4.52 9.65 -6.16
N LEU A 331 5.57 9.15 -6.81
CA LEU A 331 5.68 7.76 -7.23
C LEU A 331 6.60 7.01 -6.29
N GLU A 332 6.31 5.73 -6.10
CA GLU A 332 7.24 4.83 -5.43
C GLU A 332 8.59 4.84 -6.15
N PRO A 333 9.71 5.06 -5.44
CA PRO A 333 11.00 5.23 -6.09
C PRO A 333 11.69 3.88 -6.34
N TRP A 334 11.26 3.00 -7.25
CA TRP A 334 11.94 1.69 -7.42
C TRP A 334 11.91 1.06 -8.83
N HIS A 335 12.71 1.58 -9.76
CA HIS A 335 13.66 0.85 -10.64
C HIS A 335 14.42 1.91 -11.46
N TYR A 336 15.76 1.82 -11.53
CA TYR A 336 16.58 2.78 -12.30
C TYR A 336 16.54 2.38 -13.78
N ASP A 337 15.78 3.15 -14.54
CA ASP A 337 15.98 3.30 -15.97
C ASP A 337 15.87 4.80 -16.28
N GLU A 338 16.95 5.42 -16.75
CA GLU A 338 17.02 6.86 -17.05
C GLU A 338 15.96 7.31 -18.07
N SER A 339 15.35 6.35 -18.79
CA SER A 339 14.37 6.59 -19.85
C SER A 339 12.91 6.53 -19.40
N ASP A 340 12.62 6.11 -18.17
CA ASP A 340 11.27 5.69 -17.82
C ASP A 340 10.48 6.84 -17.18
N SER A 341 9.66 7.51 -17.99
CA SER A 341 8.66 8.47 -17.51
C SER A 341 7.29 7.81 -17.49
N ASP A 342 6.54 7.96 -16.41
CA ASP A 342 5.16 7.46 -16.42
C ASP A 342 4.25 8.29 -17.38
N ASP A 343 2.96 7.93 -17.54
CA ASP A 343 2.10 8.72 -18.46
C ASP A 343 1.80 10.13 -17.88
N GLU A 344 2.07 10.30 -16.58
CA GLU A 344 2.12 11.56 -15.83
C GLU A 344 3.51 12.22 -15.90
N GLY A 345 4.46 11.64 -16.65
CA GLY A 345 5.75 12.23 -17.04
C GLY A 345 6.70 12.40 -15.88
N LEU A 346 6.50 11.60 -14.84
CA LEU A 346 7.30 11.58 -13.65
C LEU A 346 8.50 10.67 -13.90
N HIS A 347 9.69 11.20 -13.63
CA HIS A 347 10.94 10.47 -13.71
C HIS A 347 11.19 9.67 -12.43
N TRP A 348 11.82 8.50 -12.57
CA TRP A 348 12.36 7.74 -11.43
C TRP A 348 13.68 8.40 -10.95
N HIS A 349 13.81 8.64 -9.64
CA HIS A 349 14.93 9.40 -9.07
C HIS A 349 15.64 8.71 -7.88
N ASP A 350 16.73 9.38 -7.45
CA ASP A 350 17.89 8.92 -6.68
C ASP A 350 17.59 8.25 -5.31
N TYR A 351 18.37 7.21 -5.01
CA TYR A 351 18.14 6.17 -4.01
C TYR A 351 18.86 6.40 -2.66
N GLU A 352 19.53 7.54 -2.46
CA GLU A 352 20.21 7.82 -1.19
C GLU A 352 19.24 8.08 -0.02
N GLY A 353 17.93 8.22 -0.28
CA GLY A 353 16.90 8.64 0.68
C GLY A 353 15.81 7.63 1.01
N ILE A 354 16.03 6.32 0.84
CA ILE A 354 14.94 5.31 0.88
C ILE A 354 14.28 5.08 2.26
N TYR A 355 14.92 5.63 3.30
CA TYR A 355 14.46 5.71 4.68
C TYR A 355 13.94 7.11 5.04
N ASP A 356 13.80 8.01 4.07
CA ASP A 356 13.16 9.32 4.23
C ASP A 356 11.64 9.14 4.13
N THR A 357 10.93 9.38 5.23
CA THR A 357 9.49 9.17 5.31
C THR A 357 8.70 10.13 4.41
N ARG A 358 9.31 11.24 3.99
CA ARG A 358 8.68 12.27 3.14
C ARG A 358 8.29 11.78 1.75
N TYR A 359 8.81 10.62 1.33
CA TYR A 359 8.39 9.93 0.11
C TYR A 359 6.99 9.30 0.23
N PHE A 360 6.55 9.04 1.46
CA PHE A 360 5.35 8.25 1.75
C PHE A 360 4.34 9.01 2.61
N ILE A 361 4.81 10.01 3.35
CA ILE A 361 4.03 10.81 4.29
C ILE A 361 4.13 12.28 3.85
N PRO A 362 3.01 12.97 3.62
CA PRO A 362 3.05 14.33 3.09
C PRO A 362 3.50 15.33 4.15
N GLU A 363 4.35 16.27 3.74
CA GLU A 363 4.73 17.42 4.58
C GLU A 363 3.89 18.63 4.19
N VAL A 364 2.80 18.85 4.92
CA VAL A 364 1.85 19.93 4.62
C VAL A 364 1.87 20.99 5.72
N LYS A 365 2.00 22.25 5.33
CA LYS A 365 1.90 23.36 6.28
C LYS A 365 0.47 23.52 6.77
N GLN A 366 0.30 23.52 8.09
CA GLN A 366 -1.00 23.73 8.73
C GLN A 366 -1.31 25.23 8.83
N LEU A 367 -1.84 25.79 7.74
CA LEU A 367 -2.24 27.20 7.66
C LEU A 367 -3.70 27.37 8.09
N LYS A 368 -3.99 28.48 8.78
CA LYS A 368 -5.37 28.89 9.09
C LYS A 368 -6.05 29.49 7.85
N PRO A 369 -7.39 29.47 7.75
CA PRO A 369 -8.10 29.99 6.59
C PRO A 369 -7.77 31.46 6.23
N ASP A 370 -7.51 32.33 7.21
CA ASP A 370 -7.21 33.75 7.00
C ASP A 370 -5.81 34.03 6.41
N ALA A 371 -4.93 33.03 6.42
CA ALA A 371 -3.59 33.10 5.86
C ALA A 371 -3.57 33.01 4.32
N PHE A 372 -4.64 32.51 3.70
CA PHE A 372 -4.77 32.44 2.25
C PHE A 372 -5.29 33.76 1.68
N LYS A 373 -4.83 34.10 0.47
CA LYS A 373 -5.28 35.27 -0.29
C LYS A 373 -5.56 34.86 -1.73
N PHE A 374 -6.78 35.09 -2.20
CA PHE A 374 -7.14 34.84 -3.59
C PHE A 374 -7.23 36.16 -4.34
N ASN A 375 -6.46 36.30 -5.41
CA ASN A 375 -6.50 37.48 -6.27
C ASN A 375 -7.36 37.19 -7.50
N LEU A 376 -8.59 37.69 -7.49
CA LEU A 376 -9.57 37.51 -8.57
C LEU A 376 -9.61 38.68 -9.57
N LYS A 377 -8.72 39.68 -9.42
CA LYS A 377 -8.68 40.83 -10.34
C LYS A 377 -8.02 40.43 -11.65
N ARG A 378 -8.74 40.62 -12.75
CA ARG A 378 -8.29 40.35 -14.12
C ARG A 378 -7.40 41.46 -14.67
#